data_AF-A0A943WWN7-F1
#
_entry.id   AF-A0A943WWN7-F1
#
_cell.length_a   1.000
_cell.length_b   1.000
_cell.length_c   1.000
_cell.angle_alpha   90.00
_cell.angle_beta   90.00
_cell.angle_gamma   90.00
#
_symmetry.space_group_name_H-M   'P 1'
#
loop_
_entity.id
_entity.type
_entity.pdbx_description
1 polymer ?
#
loop_
_entity_poly.entity_id
_entity_poly.type
_entity_poly.pdbx_seq_one_letter_code
_entity_poly.pdbx_strand_id
1 'polypeptide(L)'
;MKNINYGVDEAVDVQVENQHENKKTTKKTTEKIYDIIKENPYISTKDISETIGNITADGVRYHINKLKKLGVLERVGADKGGYWKIKS
;
A
#
# COMPACT_ATOMS: atom_id res chain seq x y z
N MET A 1 -7.17 -11.67 -60.69
CA MET A 1 -6.45 -10.40 -60.51
C MET A 1 -5.88 -10.37 -59.10
N LYS A 2 -4.54 -10.24 -59.03
CA LYS A 2 -3.64 -9.83 -57.92
C LYS A 2 -3.94 -10.31 -56.48
N ASN A 3 -3.19 -11.34 -56.07
CA ASN A 3 -2.64 -11.45 -54.71
C ASN A 3 -1.41 -10.55 -54.59
N ILE A 4 -1.30 -9.82 -53.49
CA ILE A 4 -0.05 -9.24 -52.97
C ILE A 4 -0.08 -9.29 -51.44
N ASN A 5 0.93 -9.93 -50.88
CA ASN A 5 1.29 -10.00 -49.47
C ASN A 5 2.36 -8.93 -49.20
N TYR A 6 2.29 -8.23 -48.07
CA TYR A 6 3.44 -7.55 -47.45
C TYR A 6 3.41 -7.82 -45.95
N GLY A 7 4.35 -8.65 -45.47
CA GLY A 7 4.73 -8.74 -44.06
C GLY A 7 5.75 -7.67 -43.67
N VAL A 8 6.33 -7.85 -42.48
CA VAL A 8 7.31 -7.02 -41.71
C VAL A 8 6.66 -5.97 -40.80
N ASP A 9 7.04 -5.72 -39.54
CA ASP A 9 8.01 -6.29 -38.58
C ASP A 9 7.70 -5.66 -37.18
N GLU A 10 8.28 -6.24 -36.14
CA GLU A 10 8.77 -5.55 -34.93
C GLU A 10 7.86 -5.37 -33.69
N ALA A 11 8.38 -5.90 -32.58
CA ALA A 11 7.85 -5.95 -31.24
C ALA A 11 7.87 -4.58 -30.53
N VAL A 12 6.99 -4.38 -29.54
CA VAL A 12 7.39 -3.70 -28.28
C VAL A 12 6.58 -4.23 -27.09
N ASP A 13 7.32 -4.91 -26.24
CA ASP A 13 7.05 -5.36 -24.87
C ASP A 13 6.91 -4.16 -23.93
N VAL A 14 5.72 -3.91 -23.34
CA VAL A 14 5.60 -2.98 -22.19
C VAL A 14 4.40 -3.36 -21.31
N GLN A 15 4.54 -4.30 -20.38
CA GLN A 15 3.72 -4.33 -19.14
C GLN A 15 4.43 -4.90 -17.89
N VAL A 16 5.76 -4.98 -17.86
CA VAL A 16 6.48 -5.51 -16.67
C VAL A 16 6.85 -4.41 -15.66
N GLU A 17 6.84 -3.12 -16.04
CA GLU A 17 7.31 -2.02 -15.17
C GLU A 17 6.33 -1.65 -14.03
N ASN A 18 5.02 -1.83 -14.23
CA ASN A 18 4.00 -1.49 -13.22
C ASN A 18 4.16 -2.27 -11.90
N GLN A 19 4.72 -3.48 -11.95
CA GLN A 19 4.89 -4.28 -10.75
C GLN A 19 6.03 -3.80 -9.86
N HIS A 20 7.09 -3.21 -10.44
CA HIS A 20 8.26 -2.78 -9.68
C HIS A 20 8.00 -1.44 -8.98
N GLU A 21 7.35 -0.50 -9.67
CA GLU A 21 7.00 0.79 -9.09
C GLU A 21 5.94 0.67 -7.98
N ASN A 22 4.89 -0.13 -8.22
CA ASN A 22 3.83 -0.33 -7.23
C ASN A 22 4.36 -1.02 -5.95
N LYS A 23 5.31 -1.95 -6.08
CA LYS A 23 6.00 -2.55 -4.91
C LYS A 23 6.82 -1.54 -4.13
N LYS A 24 7.46 -0.57 -4.81
CA LYS A 24 8.29 0.46 -4.16
C LYS A 24 7.43 1.51 -3.45
N THR A 25 6.32 1.94 -4.06
CA THR A 25 5.39 2.90 -3.44
C THR A 25 4.66 2.28 -2.24
N THR A 26 4.18 1.04 -2.36
CA THR A 26 3.52 0.34 -1.25
C THR A 26 4.44 0.09 -0.05
N LYS A 27 5.73 -0.19 -0.27
CA LYS A 27 6.72 -0.29 0.83
C LYS A 27 6.87 1.04 1.57
N LYS A 28 7.12 2.13 0.84
CA LYS A 28 7.24 3.48 1.41
C LYS A 28 6.00 3.91 2.19
N THR A 29 4.80 3.60 1.69
CA THR A 29 3.56 3.95 2.40
C THR A 29 3.36 3.11 3.65
N THR A 30 3.72 1.81 3.62
CA THR A 30 3.65 0.95 4.81
C THR A 30 4.59 1.45 5.92
N GLU A 31 5.81 1.86 5.55
CA GLU A 31 6.81 2.44 6.48
C GLU A 31 6.27 3.74 7.11
N LYS A 32 5.74 4.67 6.31
CA LYS A 32 5.12 5.89 6.83
C LYS A 32 3.97 5.61 7.81
N ILE A 33 3.10 4.66 7.49
CA ILE A 33 1.98 4.29 8.39
C ILE A 33 2.52 3.72 9.70
N TYR A 34 3.58 2.91 9.64
CA TYR A 34 4.23 2.37 10.83
C TYR A 34 4.82 3.47 11.71
N ASP A 35 5.56 4.43 11.12
CA ASP A 35 6.16 5.55 11.86
C ASP A 35 5.10 6.43 12.53
N ILE A 36 4.01 6.75 11.81
CA ILE A 36 2.90 7.53 12.36
C ILE A 36 2.24 6.81 13.55
N ILE A 37 2.02 5.50 13.45
CA ILE A 37 1.47 4.69 14.54
C ILE A 37 2.44 4.61 15.72
N LYS A 38 3.75 4.57 15.45
CA LYS A 38 4.78 4.57 16.48
C LYS A 38 4.79 5.89 17.26
N GLU A 39 4.62 7.01 16.58
CA GLU A 39 4.54 8.34 17.19
C GLU A 39 3.22 8.55 17.93
N ASN A 40 2.10 8.10 17.36
CA ASN A 40 0.77 8.20 17.97
C ASN A 40 0.00 6.87 17.88
N PRO A 41 0.10 6.00 18.90
CA PRO A 41 -0.61 4.72 18.95
C PRO A 41 -2.15 4.84 18.91
N TYR A 42 -2.72 5.99 19.27
CA TYR A 42 -4.16 6.22 19.35
C TYR A 42 -4.75 6.77 18.05
N ILE A 43 -3.91 6.99 17.04
CA ILE A 43 -4.33 7.61 15.78
C ILE A 43 -5.37 6.76 15.05
N SER A 44 -6.37 7.43 14.46
CA SER A 44 -7.38 6.75 13.65
C SER A 44 -6.88 6.52 12.21
N THR A 45 -7.50 5.58 11.50
CA THR A 45 -7.18 5.33 10.08
C THR A 45 -7.47 6.53 9.20
N LYS A 46 -8.45 7.36 9.59
CA LYS A 46 -8.82 8.60 8.90
C LYS A 46 -7.69 9.62 9.04
N ASP A 47 -7.21 9.84 10.27
CA ASP A 47 -6.17 10.83 10.53
C ASP A 47 -4.83 10.42 9.90
N ILE A 48 -4.50 9.12 9.87
CA ILE A 48 -3.33 8.62 9.12
C ILE A 48 -3.47 8.98 7.63
N SER A 49 -4.65 8.76 7.04
CA SER A 49 -4.86 9.06 5.62
C SER A 49 -4.73 10.55 5.32
N GLU A 50 -5.26 11.40 6.19
CA GLU A 50 -5.15 12.86 6.09
C GLU A 50 -3.71 13.33 6.27
N THR A 51 -2.96 12.72 7.20
CA THR A 51 -1.53 13.03 7.45
C THR A 51 -0.66 12.68 6.23
N ILE A 52 -0.94 11.57 5.55
CA ILE A 52 -0.16 11.12 4.38
C ILE A 52 -0.61 11.86 3.10
N GLY A 53 -1.90 12.21 2.99
CA GLY A 53 -2.49 12.99 1.89
C GLY A 53 -2.65 12.24 0.55
N ASN A 54 -1.78 11.27 0.24
CA ASN A 54 -1.81 10.50 -1.01
C ASN A 54 -2.27 9.05 -0.82
N ILE A 55 -3.19 8.82 0.13
CA ILE A 55 -3.79 7.50 0.39
C ILE A 55 -5.20 7.64 0.94
N THR A 56 -6.09 6.71 0.60
CA THR A 56 -7.44 6.65 1.16
C THR A 56 -7.44 5.96 2.53
N ALA A 57 -8.48 6.22 3.34
CA ALA A 57 -8.66 5.52 4.62
C ALA A 57 -8.70 3.98 4.45
N ASP A 58 -9.28 3.49 3.36
CA ASP A 58 -9.29 2.05 3.03
C ASP A 58 -7.90 1.53 2.66
N GLY A 59 -7.11 2.32 1.92
CA GLY A 59 -5.71 2.01 1.64
C GLY A 59 -4.91 1.89 2.93
N VAL A 60 -5.08 2.82 3.87
CA VAL A 60 -4.46 2.75 5.20
C VAL A 60 -4.87 1.47 5.93
N ARG A 61 -6.17 1.15 5.93
CA ARG A 61 -6.70 -0.06 6.58
C ARG A 61 -6.10 -1.34 5.97
N TYR A 62 -5.91 -1.38 4.66
CA TYR A 62 -5.22 -2.45 3.96
C TYR A 62 -3.78 -2.63 4.48
N HIS A 63 -3.00 -1.55 4.57
CA HIS A 63 -1.63 -1.61 5.07
C HIS A 63 -1.56 -2.00 6.56
N ILE A 64 -2.43 -1.45 7.41
CA ILE A 64 -2.52 -1.84 8.82
C ILE A 64 -2.86 -3.33 8.95
N ASN A 65 -3.84 -3.83 8.20
CA ASN A 65 -4.18 -5.25 8.21
C ASN A 65 -3.01 -6.13 7.75
N LYS A 66 -2.21 -5.66 6.79
CA LYS A 66 -0.97 -6.35 6.38
C LYS A 66 0.04 -6.40 7.54
N LEU A 67 0.28 -5.29 8.22
CA LEU A 67 1.17 -5.24 9.40
C LEU A 67 0.67 -6.12 10.55
N LYS A 68 -0.65 -6.19 10.76
CA LYS A 68 -1.27 -7.13 11.72
C LYS A 68 -1.02 -8.59 11.35
N LYS A 69 -1.21 -8.94 10.08
CA LYS A 69 -0.96 -10.31 9.57
C LYS A 69 0.50 -10.71 9.69
N LEU A 70 1.42 -9.74 9.55
CA LEU A 70 2.85 -9.93 9.75
C LEU A 70 3.25 -10.00 11.24
N GLY A 71 2.30 -9.79 12.17
CA GLY A 71 2.57 -9.81 13.61
C GLY A 71 3.27 -8.55 14.14
N VAL A 72 3.43 -7.51 13.32
CA VAL A 72 4.12 -6.25 13.69
C VAL A 72 3.20 -5.29 14.46
N LEU A 73 1.90 -5.34 14.19
CA LEU A 73 0.89 -4.50 14.84
C LEU A 73 -0.24 -5.33 15.47
N GLU A 74 -0.76 -4.85 16.59
CA GLU A 74 -1.94 -5.39 17.25
C GLU A 74 -2.87 -4.26 17.69
N ARG A 75 -4.20 -4.46 17.63
CA ARG A 75 -5.15 -3.53 18.25
C ARG A 75 -5.41 -3.99 19.68
N VAL A 76 -5.21 -3.11 20.65
CA VAL A 76 -5.42 -3.39 22.08
C VAL A 76 -6.48 -2.44 22.64
N GLY A 77 -7.44 -2.96 23.41
CA GLY A 77 -8.53 -2.20 24.02
C GLY A 77 -9.85 -2.26 23.25
N ALA A 78 -10.82 -1.46 23.70
CA ALA A 78 -12.17 -1.43 23.13
C ALA A 78 -12.21 -0.86 21.71
N ASP A 79 -13.27 -1.17 20.95
CA ASP A 79 -13.46 -0.67 19.58
C ASP A 79 -13.35 0.87 19.51
N LYS A 80 -13.94 1.53 20.49
CA LYS A 80 -13.82 2.97 20.75
C LYS A 80 -12.78 3.20 21.86
N GLY A 81 -11.61 3.74 21.51
CA GLY A 81 -10.56 4.11 22.46
C GLY A 81 -9.41 3.11 22.60
N GLY A 82 -9.45 1.95 21.93
CA GLY A 82 -8.28 1.08 21.81
C GLY A 82 -7.18 1.69 20.95
N TYR A 83 -5.93 1.29 21.18
CA TYR A 83 -4.74 1.79 20.50
C TYR A 83 -4.03 0.69 19.69
N TRP A 84 -3.12 1.11 18.82
CA TRP A 84 -2.23 0.24 18.06
C TRP A 84 -0.96 -0.04 18.85
N LYS A 85 -0.72 -1.30 19.19
CA LYS A 85 0.50 -1.76 19.85
C LYS A 85 1.48 -2.29 18.79
N ILE A 86 2.70 -1.79 18.82
CA ILE A 86 3.83 -2.36 18.07
C ILE A 86 4.32 -3.60 18.80
N LYS A 87 4.43 -4.71 18.07
CA LYS A 87 5.07 -5.95 18.53
C LYS A 87 6.48 -6.01 17.94
N SER A 88 7.44 -6.30 18.81
CA SER A 88 8.84 -6.57 18.46
C SER A 88 9.08 -8.07 18.36
#